data_AF-A0A522ECS8-F1
#
_entry.id   AF-A0A522ECS8-F1
#
_cell.length_a   1.000
_cell.length_b   1.000
_cell.length_c   1.000
_cell.angle_alpha   90.00
_cell.angle_beta   90.00
_cell.angle_gamma   90.00
#
_symmetry.space_group_name_H-M   'P 1'
#
loop_
_entity.id
_entity.type
_entity.pdbx_description
1 polymer ?
#
loop_
_entity_poly.entity_id
_entity_poly.type
_entity_poly.pdbx_seq_one_letter_code
_entity_poly.pdbx_strand_id
1 'polypeptide(L)'
;MTDLFANSRVILYYNGAISALTLFAQHPGGSICAPSPLPALASVLEADELIRHTVSTHPAGIVNAVGKLMDLPPDLLKATAGYHEQVDIPNGLITVYLARFDLLDPPHQLMASKGCQLKTLTQLRGQPPAEMELLRRAYALVMES
;
A
#
# COMPACT_ATOMS: atom_id res chain seq x y z
N MET A 1 -4.21 -19.49 -4.13
CA MET A 1 -3.99 -18.18 -3.48
C MET A 1 -2.65 -17.53 -3.91
N THR A 2 -1.75 -18.30 -4.52
CA THR A 2 -0.38 -17.90 -4.88
C THR A 2 -0.27 -16.87 -6.01
N ASP A 3 -1.20 -16.84 -6.98
CA ASP A 3 -1.12 -15.91 -8.11
C ASP A 3 -1.50 -14.45 -7.78
N LEU A 4 -2.29 -14.24 -6.72
CA LEU A 4 -2.82 -12.93 -6.38
C LEU A 4 -1.71 -11.92 -6.03
N PHE A 5 -0.70 -12.38 -5.29
CA PHE A 5 0.42 -11.57 -4.85
C PHE A 5 1.60 -11.55 -5.83
N ALA A 6 1.54 -12.32 -6.92
CA ALA A 6 2.58 -12.27 -7.94
C ALA A 6 2.73 -10.86 -8.50
N ASN A 7 1.59 -10.26 -8.86
CA ASN A 7 1.52 -8.98 -9.57
C ASN A 7 0.75 -7.89 -8.79
N SER A 8 0.54 -8.08 -7.48
CA SER A 8 -0.19 -7.11 -6.65
C SER A 8 0.53 -6.80 -5.35
N ARG A 9 0.51 -5.53 -4.96
CA ARG A 9 0.96 -5.04 -3.66
C ARG A 9 -0.08 -4.12 -3.03
N VAL A 10 0.00 -3.94 -1.72
CA VAL A 10 -0.88 -3.03 -0.98
C VAL A 10 -0.04 -2.15 -0.07
N ILE A 11 -0.32 -0.86 -0.07
CA ILE A 11 0.15 0.11 0.93
C ILE A 11 -0.94 0.24 1.98
N LEU A 12 -0.58 0.09 3.25
CA LEU A 12 -1.51 0.28 4.36
C LEU A 12 -1.31 1.66 4.96
N TYR A 13 -2.40 2.38 5.21
CA TYR A 13 -2.34 3.69 5.85
C TYR A 13 -3.48 3.90 6.85
N TYR A 14 -3.23 4.77 7.82
CA TYR A 14 -4.22 5.36 8.69
C TYR A 14 -4.34 6.84 8.34
N ASN A 15 -5.56 7.36 8.34
CA ASN A 15 -5.84 8.78 8.26
C ASN A 15 -6.80 9.13 9.41
N GLY A 16 -6.36 10.05 10.27
CA GLY A 16 -7.14 10.49 11.41
C GLY A 16 -8.21 11.50 11.02
N ALA A 17 -9.48 11.15 11.25
CA ALA A 17 -10.63 11.99 10.88
C ALA A 17 -10.63 13.39 11.53
N ILE A 18 -9.95 13.55 12.67
CA ILE A 18 -9.90 14.83 13.41
C ILE A 18 -8.60 15.58 13.15
N SER A 19 -7.45 14.89 13.19
CA SER A 19 -6.12 15.51 13.11
C SER A 19 -5.58 15.64 11.70
N ALA A 20 -6.23 15.01 10.70
CA ALA A 20 -5.71 14.79 9.35
C ALA A 20 -4.33 14.10 9.33
N LEU A 21 -3.91 13.49 10.45
CA LEU A 21 -2.64 12.80 10.54
C LEU A 21 -2.68 11.55 9.65
N THR A 22 -1.83 11.53 8.63
CA THR A 22 -1.65 10.37 7.75
C THR A 22 -0.40 9.60 8.14
N LEU A 23 -0.57 8.32 8.43
CA LEU A 23 0.49 7.39 8.77
C LEU A 23 0.46 6.20 7.81
N PHE A 24 1.62 5.79 7.32
CA PHE A 24 1.79 4.61 6.47
C PHE A 24 2.47 3.50 7.27
N ALA A 25 2.10 2.25 6.97
CA ALA A 25 2.77 1.09 7.55
C ALA A 25 4.10 0.84 6.84
N GLN A 26 5.18 0.83 7.62
CA GLN A 26 6.46 0.27 7.24
C GLN A 26 6.53 -1.17 7.74
N HIS A 27 6.71 -2.13 6.85
CA HIS A 27 6.80 -3.56 7.14
C HIS A 27 8.20 -3.96 7.63
N PRO A 28 8.34 -5.16 8.25
CA PRO A 28 9.65 -5.74 8.51
C PRO A 28 10.53 -5.75 7.24
N GLY A 29 11.79 -5.36 7.37
CA GLY A 29 12.70 -5.18 6.22
C GLY A 29 12.62 -3.80 5.57
N GLY A 30 11.72 -2.93 6.03
CA GLY A 30 11.75 -1.50 5.76
C GLY A 30 10.84 -1.03 4.62
N SER A 31 10.26 -1.92 3.82
CA SER A 31 9.37 -1.55 2.72
C SER A 31 8.00 -1.09 3.19
N ILE A 32 7.33 -0.29 2.37
CA ILE A 32 5.92 0.13 2.57
C ILE A 32 4.91 -0.74 1.82
N CYS A 33 5.37 -1.75 1.09
CA CYS A 33 4.55 -2.65 0.31
C CYS A 33 4.34 -3.99 1.03
N ALA A 34 3.08 -4.40 1.15
CA ALA A 34 2.69 -5.76 1.51
C ALA A 34 2.26 -6.56 0.26
N PRO A 35 2.43 -7.90 0.25
CA PRO A 35 3.08 -8.70 1.30
C PRO A 35 4.62 -8.73 1.20
N SER A 36 5.19 -8.15 0.14
CA SER A 36 6.63 -8.15 -0.11
C SER A 36 7.06 -6.83 -0.73
N PRO A 37 8.34 -6.43 -0.59
CA PRO A 37 8.87 -5.23 -1.21
C PRO A 37 8.73 -5.24 -2.74
N LEU A 38 8.87 -4.06 -3.34
CA LEU A 38 9.08 -3.97 -4.78
C LEU A 38 10.49 -4.48 -5.14
N PRO A 39 10.67 -5.06 -6.34
CA PRO A 39 12.00 -5.36 -6.86
C PRO A 39 12.88 -4.11 -6.98
N ALA A 40 14.20 -4.26 -6.89
CA ALA A 40 15.13 -3.13 -6.86
C ALA A 40 15.10 -2.22 -8.10
N LEU A 41 14.73 -2.77 -9.27
CA LEU A 41 14.63 -2.03 -10.53
C LEU A 41 13.19 -1.64 -10.86
N ALA A 42 12.33 -1.52 -9.84
CA ALA A 42 10.97 -1.06 -10.01
C ALA A 42 10.91 0.42 -10.40
N SER A 43 10.01 0.78 -11.31
CA SER A 43 9.67 2.17 -11.63
C SER A 43 8.16 2.34 -11.67
N VAL A 44 7.64 3.41 -11.09
CA VAL A 44 6.20 3.73 -11.21
C VAL A 44 5.94 4.23 -12.62
N LEU A 45 4.91 3.70 -13.27
CA LEU A 45 4.48 4.16 -14.60
C LEU A 45 3.73 5.49 -14.49
N GLU A 46 3.91 6.33 -15.49
CA GLU A 46 3.11 7.55 -15.63
C GLU A 46 1.70 7.26 -16.17
N ALA A 47 0.78 8.20 -15.99
CA ALA A 47 -0.63 8.02 -16.30
C ALA A 47 -0.89 7.67 -17.79
N ASP A 48 -0.05 8.17 -18.69
CA ASP A 48 -0.08 7.91 -20.14
C ASP A 48 0.59 6.58 -20.54
N GLU A 49 1.36 5.98 -19.64
CA GLU A 49 2.04 4.70 -19.81
C GLU A 49 1.24 3.52 -19.25
N LEU A 50 0.11 3.78 -18.58
CA LEU A 50 -0.70 2.75 -17.94
C LEU A 50 -1.20 1.70 -18.94
N ILE A 51 -0.79 0.45 -18.72
CA ILE A 51 -1.19 -0.69 -19.53
C ILE A 51 -2.53 -1.22 -19.00
N ARG A 52 -3.58 -1.14 -19.84
CA ARG A 52 -4.88 -1.74 -19.51
C ARG A 52 -4.80 -3.26 -19.63
N HIS A 53 -4.54 -3.94 -18.52
CA HIS A 53 -4.66 -5.40 -18.48
C HIS A 53 -6.12 -5.85 -18.42
N THR A 54 -6.43 -6.95 -19.13
CA THR A 54 -7.75 -7.58 -19.22
C THR A 54 -8.22 -8.22 -17.91
N VAL A 55 -7.32 -8.45 -16.95
CA VAL A 55 -7.63 -9.07 -15.65
C VAL A 55 -7.22 -8.11 -14.53
N SER A 56 -8.13 -7.21 -14.18
CA SER A 56 -8.00 -6.35 -13.00
C SER A 56 -8.37 -7.16 -11.76
N THR A 57 -7.40 -7.38 -10.87
CA THR A 57 -7.71 -7.90 -9.53
C THR A 57 -8.56 -6.87 -8.80
N HIS A 58 -9.71 -7.28 -8.28
CA HIS A 58 -10.59 -6.38 -7.55
C HIS A 58 -9.90 -5.86 -6.27
N PRO A 59 -9.81 -4.54 -6.02
CA PRO A 59 -9.08 -3.96 -4.89
C PRO A 59 -9.46 -4.58 -3.53
N ALA A 60 -10.76 -4.78 -3.28
CA ALA A 60 -11.22 -5.41 -2.05
C ALA A 60 -10.68 -6.85 -1.85
N GLY A 61 -10.49 -7.60 -2.93
CA GLY A 61 -9.99 -8.98 -2.87
C GLY A 61 -8.54 -9.05 -2.41
N ILE A 62 -7.68 -8.21 -3.00
CA ILE A 62 -6.26 -8.13 -2.62
C ILE A 62 -6.07 -7.56 -1.21
N VAL A 63 -6.82 -6.52 -0.84
CA VAL A 63 -6.76 -5.92 0.50
C VAL A 63 -7.19 -6.92 1.57
N ASN A 64 -8.27 -7.67 1.33
CA ASN A 64 -8.72 -8.73 2.24
C ASN A 64 -7.67 -9.86 2.35
N ALA A 65 -7.00 -10.20 1.25
CA ALA A 65 -5.95 -11.21 1.27
C ALA A 65 -4.72 -10.74 2.08
N VAL A 66 -4.31 -9.47 1.95
CA VAL A 66 -3.24 -8.89 2.79
C VAL A 66 -3.64 -8.86 4.26
N GLY A 67 -4.87 -8.44 4.58
CA GLY A 67 -5.37 -8.45 5.96
C GLY A 67 -5.32 -9.84 6.58
N LYS A 68 -5.76 -10.87 5.86
CA LYS A 68 -5.67 -12.27 6.29
C LYS A 68 -4.22 -12.74 6.47
N LEU A 69 -3.34 -12.42 5.53
CA LEU A 69 -1.94 -12.82 5.59
C LEU A 69 -1.23 -12.22 6.82
N MET A 70 -1.56 -10.97 7.14
CA MET A 70 -1.02 -10.27 8.30
C MET A 70 -1.74 -10.62 9.61
N ASP A 71 -2.73 -11.53 9.57
CA ASP A 71 -3.55 -11.92 10.71
C ASP A 71 -4.15 -10.68 11.41
N LEU A 72 -4.75 -9.80 10.58
CA LEU A 72 -5.51 -8.64 11.02
C LEU A 72 -7.00 -9.03 11.16
N PRO A 73 -7.73 -8.39 12.08
CA PRO A 73 -9.17 -8.56 12.18
C PRO A 73 -9.87 -8.38 10.83
N PRO A 74 -10.93 -9.16 10.54
CA PRO A 74 -11.71 -8.97 9.33
C PRO A 74 -12.26 -7.54 9.29
N ASP A 75 -12.41 -7.00 8.08
CA ASP A 75 -12.95 -5.66 7.83
C ASP A 75 -12.15 -4.48 8.39
N LEU A 76 -11.03 -4.71 9.09
CA LEU A 76 -10.17 -3.65 9.60
C LEU A 76 -9.55 -2.80 8.46
N LEU A 77 -9.32 -3.41 7.30
CA LEU A 77 -8.79 -2.73 6.13
C LEU A 77 -9.90 -2.50 5.10
N LYS A 78 -9.98 -1.27 4.59
CA LYS A 78 -10.86 -0.91 3.48
C LYS A 78 -10.03 -0.45 2.30
N ALA A 79 -10.30 -1.03 1.12
CA ALA A 79 -9.65 -0.59 -0.11
C ALA A 79 -10.04 0.87 -0.42
N THR A 80 -9.05 1.69 -0.73
CA THR A 80 -9.26 3.08 -1.12
C THR A 80 -9.55 3.15 -2.61
N ALA A 81 -10.71 3.69 -2.97
CA ALA A 81 -11.07 3.90 -4.37
C ALA A 81 -10.16 4.95 -5.01
N GLY A 82 -9.91 4.82 -6.32
CA GLY A 82 -9.10 5.78 -7.07
C GLY A 82 -7.58 5.58 -6.96
N TYR A 83 -7.09 4.73 -6.06
CA TYR A 83 -5.67 4.38 -6.01
C TYR A 83 -5.38 3.05 -6.72
N HIS A 84 -4.70 3.12 -7.86
CA HIS A 84 -4.28 1.95 -8.64
C HIS A 84 -3.03 2.32 -9.45
N GLU A 85 -1.86 2.21 -8.81
CA GLU A 85 -0.60 2.56 -9.44
C GLU A 85 0.02 1.33 -10.09
N GLN A 86 0.54 1.49 -11.30
CA GLN A 86 1.29 0.42 -11.98
C GLN A 86 2.78 0.66 -11.84
N VAL A 87 3.50 -0.42 -11.60
CA VAL A 87 4.94 -0.42 -11.42
C VAL A 87 5.55 -1.37 -12.45
N ASP A 88 6.39 -0.82 -13.31
CA ASP A 88 7.24 -1.58 -14.22
C ASP A 88 8.34 -2.29 -13.45
N ILE A 89 8.48 -3.59 -13.74
CA ILE A 89 9.55 -4.43 -13.23
C ILE A 89 10.13 -5.24 -14.39
N PRO A 90 11.39 -5.73 -14.30
CA PRO A 90 12.05 -6.39 -15.43
C PRO A 90 11.29 -7.56 -16.10
N ASN A 91 10.37 -8.20 -15.38
CA ASN A 91 9.61 -9.36 -15.86
C ASN A 91 8.08 -9.15 -15.87
N GLY A 92 7.60 -7.90 -15.85
CA GLY A 92 6.16 -7.62 -15.95
C GLY A 92 5.72 -6.37 -15.19
N LEU A 93 4.46 -6.37 -14.76
CA LEU A 93 3.86 -5.26 -14.04
C LEU A 93 3.37 -5.70 -12.66
N ILE A 94 3.60 -4.83 -11.67
CA ILE A 94 2.97 -4.93 -10.37
C ILE A 94 1.94 -3.81 -10.25
N THR A 95 0.73 -4.16 -9.85
CA THR A 95 -0.26 -3.17 -9.41
C THR A 95 -0.13 -2.92 -7.92
N VAL A 96 -0.10 -1.66 -7.51
CA VAL A 96 -0.10 -1.25 -6.11
C VAL A 96 -1.44 -0.61 -5.76
N TYR A 97 -2.08 -1.16 -4.73
CA TYR A 97 -3.35 -0.69 -4.18
C TYR A 97 -3.11 0.03 -2.85
N LEU A 98 -4.10 0.80 -2.40
CA LEU A 98 -4.06 1.48 -1.11
C LEU A 98 -5.21 0.97 -0.22
N ALA A 99 -4.93 0.77 1.07
CA ALA A 99 -5.91 0.34 2.04
C ALA A 99 -5.85 1.16 3.33
N ARG A 100 -7.01 1.69 3.74
CA ARG A 100 -7.18 2.45 4.97
C ARG A 100 -7.51 1.53 6.14
N PHE A 101 -6.91 1.80 7.31
CA PHE A 101 -7.41 1.27 8.58
C PHE A 101 -8.74 1.93 8.96
N ASP A 102 -9.77 1.14 9.18
CA ASP A 102 -11.10 1.61 9.60
C ASP A 102 -11.20 1.71 11.12
N LEU A 103 -10.38 2.59 11.70
CA LEU A 103 -10.30 2.86 13.13
C LEU A 103 -10.32 4.36 13.41
N LEU A 104 -10.79 4.72 14.61
CA LEU A 104 -10.71 6.08 15.11
C LEU A 104 -9.27 6.47 15.46
N ASP A 105 -8.56 5.58 16.15
CA ASP A 105 -7.18 5.79 16.59
C ASP A 105 -6.17 4.98 15.74
N PRO A 106 -4.93 5.46 15.57
CA PRO A 106 -3.93 4.71 14.83
C PRO A 106 -3.59 3.38 15.51
N PRO A 107 -3.57 2.24 14.78
CA PRO A 107 -3.35 0.91 15.35
C PRO A 107 -1.87 0.61 15.67
N HIS A 108 -1.18 1.48 16.42
CA HIS A 108 0.25 1.34 16.71
C HIS A 108 0.60 0.00 17.36
N GLN A 109 -0.13 -0.42 18.40
CA GLN A 109 0.14 -1.66 19.12
C GLN A 109 -0.10 -2.90 18.24
N LEU A 110 -1.20 -2.91 17.49
CA LEU A 110 -1.53 -3.99 16.57
C LEU A 110 -0.44 -4.13 15.50
N MET A 111 -0.04 -3.04 14.85
CA MET A 111 0.98 -3.08 13.80
C MET A 111 2.37 -3.43 14.36
N ALA A 112 2.71 -2.93 15.55
CA ALA A 112 3.95 -3.30 16.23
C ALA A 112 4.02 -4.80 16.55
N SER A 113 2.90 -5.44 16.93
CA SER A 113 2.84 -6.89 17.15
C SER A 113 3.13 -7.72 15.88
N LYS A 114 2.95 -7.10 14.70
CA LYS A 114 3.29 -7.68 13.39
C LYS A 114 4.67 -7.22 12.89
N GLY A 115 5.48 -6.60 13.75
CA GLY A 115 6.80 -6.05 13.41
C GLY A 115 6.78 -4.82 12.50
N CYS A 116 5.60 -4.21 12.30
CA CYS A 116 5.44 -3.03 11.47
C CYS A 116 5.53 -1.74 12.31
N GLN A 117 5.87 -0.63 11.66
CA GLN A 117 5.87 0.70 12.27
C GLN A 117 4.93 1.62 11.49
N LEU A 118 4.11 2.41 12.19
CA LEU A 118 3.31 3.46 11.55
C LEU A 118 4.11 4.76 11.53
N LYS A 119 4.34 5.32 10.34
CA LYS A 119 5.21 6.48 10.12
C LYS A 119 4.57 7.52 9.21
N THR A 120 4.86 8.78 9.44
CA THR A 120 4.48 9.86 8.50
C THR A 120 5.29 9.77 7.20
N LEU A 121 4.80 10.43 6.14
CA LEU A 121 5.55 10.57 4.88
C LEU A 121 6.97 11.14 5.11
N THR A 122 7.12 12.10 6.03
CA THR A 122 8.41 12.71 6.35
C THR A 122 9.37 11.77 7.07
N GLN A 123 8.86 10.85 7.90
CA GLN A 123 9.66 9.81 8.56
C GLN A 123 10.07 8.68 7.63
N LEU A 124 9.38 8.51 6.50
CA LEU A 124 9.69 7.53 5.46
C LEU A 124 10.63 8.07 4.38
N ARG A 125 11.20 9.28 4.57
CA ARG A 125 12.24 9.77 3.65
C ARG A 125 13.39 8.78 3.57
N GLY A 126 13.87 8.51 2.35
CA GLY A 126 14.97 7.58 2.10
C GLY A 126 14.54 6.16 1.73
N GLN A 127 13.23 5.90 1.55
CA GLN A 127 12.78 4.67 0.89
C GLN A 127 13.29 4.57 -0.54
N PRO A 128 13.27 3.36 -1.15
CA PRO A 128 13.55 3.18 -2.57
C PRO A 128 12.75 4.16 -3.43
N PRO A 129 13.31 4.67 -4.55
CA PRO A 129 12.67 5.72 -5.37
C PRO A 129 11.22 5.40 -5.78
N ALA A 130 10.95 4.16 -6.22
CA ALA A 130 9.60 3.74 -6.59
C ALA A 130 8.63 3.77 -5.39
N GLU A 131 9.05 3.29 -4.22
CA GLU A 131 8.23 3.32 -3.01
C GLU A 131 7.99 4.76 -2.52
N MET A 132 9.00 5.65 -2.63
CA MET A 132 8.84 7.07 -2.35
C MET A 132 7.83 7.75 -3.27
N GLU A 133 7.82 7.39 -4.56
CA GLU A 133 6.88 7.94 -5.53
C GLU A 133 5.45 7.45 -5.24
N LEU A 134 5.27 6.16 -4.98
CA LEU A 134 3.98 5.60 -4.56
C LEU A 134 3.44 6.27 -3.30
N LEU A 135 4.29 6.48 -2.29
CA LEU A 135 3.92 7.18 -1.06
C LEU A 135 3.48 8.63 -1.33
N ARG A 136 4.13 9.33 -2.26
CA ARG A 136 3.73 10.69 -2.66
C ARG A 136 2.36 10.71 -3.33
N ARG A 137 2.12 9.82 -4.30
CA ARG A 137 0.82 9.69 -4.97
C ARG A 137 -0.28 9.30 -3.99
N ALA A 138 0.01 8.38 -3.07
CA ALA A 138 -0.94 7.95 -2.05
C ALA A 138 -1.30 9.09 -1.10
N TYR A 139 -0.29 9.87 -0.65
CA TYR A 139 -0.52 11.03 0.20
C TYR A 139 -1.34 12.11 -0.52
N ALA A 140 -1.03 12.40 -1.79
CA ALA A 140 -1.80 13.36 -2.59
C ALA A 140 -3.28 12.96 -2.68
N LEU A 141 -3.57 11.70 -3.04
CA LEU A 141 -4.93 11.19 -3.09
C LEU A 141 -5.65 11.33 -1.74
N VAL A 142 -4.97 10.97 -0.64
CA VAL A 142 -5.55 11.05 0.71
C VAL A 142 -5.87 12.48 1.13
N MET A 143 -5.10 13.47 0.66
CA MET A 143 -5.36 14.89 0.92
C MET A 143 -6.48 15.48 0.06
N GLU A 144 -6.80 14.84 -1.07
CA GLU A 144 -7.85 15.25 -2.01
C GLU A 144 -9.20 14.55 -1.75
N SER A 145 -9.23 13.56 -0.85
CA SER A 145 -10.40 12.71 -0.56
C SER A 145 -11.30 13.22 0.57
#